data_AF-A0A412IVF8-F1
#
_entry.id   AF-A0A412IVF8-F1
#
_cell.length_a   1.000
_cell.length_b   1.000
_cell.length_c   1.000
_cell.angle_alpha   90.00
_cell.angle_beta   90.00
_cell.angle_gamma   90.00
#
_symmetry.space_group_name_H-M   'P 1'
#
loop_
_entity.id
_entity.type
_entity.pdbx_description
1 polymer ?
#
loop_
_entity_poly.entity_id
_entity_poly.type
_entity_poly.pdbx_seq_one_letter_code
_entity_poly.pdbx_strand_id
1 'polypeptide(L)'
;MFASIEEAVEYWKDELSYVEDAKITGYEGGYPIVEFTIKDAAWDLVKDKKKFPRIVRSSEMEGGIEVGVSTCFYKTASLEWNPPVMRICGYPEVINRILNKVM
;
A
#
# COMPACT_ATOMS: atom_id res chain seq x y z
N MET A 1 8.75 -11.69 -2.03
CA MET A 1 8.80 -10.81 -3.21
C MET A 1 7.73 -11.30 -4.15
N PHE A 2 6.80 -10.43 -4.55
CA PHE A 2 5.73 -10.83 -5.46
C PHE A 2 6.30 -10.95 -6.88
N ALA A 3 5.89 -11.96 -7.65
CA ALA A 3 6.36 -12.12 -9.02
C ALA A 3 5.67 -11.12 -9.97
N SER A 4 4.44 -10.70 -9.66
CA SER A 4 3.72 -9.64 -10.37
C SER A 4 2.80 -8.85 -9.44
N ILE A 5 2.31 -7.70 -9.92
CA ILE A 5 1.31 -6.89 -9.20
C ILE A 5 -0.04 -7.62 -9.12
N GLU A 6 -0.35 -8.48 -10.09
CA GLU A 6 -1.60 -9.27 -10.12
C GLU A 6 -1.60 -10.30 -8.98
N GLU A 7 -0.47 -11.01 -8.79
CA GLU A 7 -0.28 -11.93 -7.65
C GLU A 7 -0.39 -11.19 -6.32
N ALA A 8 0.18 -9.99 -6.22
CA ALA A 8 0.08 -9.16 -5.00
C ALA A 8 -1.38 -8.76 -4.70
N VAL A 9 -2.16 -8.42 -5.73
CA VAL A 9 -3.57 -8.06 -5.59
C VAL A 9 -4.42 -9.25 -5.16
N GLU A 10 -4.21 -10.43 -5.74
CA GLU A 10 -4.89 -11.66 -5.30
C GLU A 10 -4.54 -11.99 -3.85
N TYR A 11 -3.26 -11.94 -3.49
CA TYR A 11 -2.81 -12.11 -2.10
C TYR A 11 -3.49 -11.14 -1.13
N TRP A 12 -3.60 -9.85 -1.49
CA TRP A 12 -4.26 -8.86 -0.62
C TRP A 12 -5.76 -9.09 -0.49
N LYS A 13 -6.44 -9.64 -1.50
CA LYS A 13 -7.87 -9.99 -1.38
C LYS A 13 -8.08 -11.19 -0.46
N ASP A 14 -7.21 -12.20 -0.55
CA ASP A 14 -7.39 -13.46 0.15
C ASP A 14 -6.94 -13.39 1.61
N GLU A 15 -5.80 -12.73 1.88
CA GLU A 15 -5.15 -12.77 3.21
C GLU A 15 -5.59 -11.61 4.12
N LEU A 16 -5.97 -10.45 3.55
CA LEU A 16 -6.33 -9.29 4.35
C LEU A 16 -7.84 -9.29 4.62
N SER A 17 -8.23 -9.86 5.76
CA SER A 17 -9.63 -9.94 6.20
C SER A 17 -10.40 -8.60 6.23
N TYR A 18 -9.69 -7.46 6.32
CA TYR A 18 -10.27 -6.11 6.33
C TYR A 18 -10.45 -5.50 4.93
N VAL A 19 -9.85 -6.09 3.90
CA VAL A 19 -10.04 -5.71 2.50
C VAL A 19 -11.26 -6.45 1.98
N GLU A 20 -12.16 -5.70 1.33
CA GLU A 20 -13.32 -6.25 0.63
C GLU A 20 -13.01 -6.46 -0.85
N ASP A 21 -12.31 -5.51 -1.46
CA ASP A 21 -11.84 -5.61 -2.84
C ASP A 21 -10.54 -4.84 -3.01
N ALA A 22 -9.70 -5.30 -3.94
CA ALA A 22 -8.46 -4.63 -4.34
C ALA A 22 -8.37 -4.60 -5.87
N LYS A 23 -8.11 -3.43 -6.45
CA LYS A 23 -8.05 -3.29 -7.91
C LYS A 23 -6.98 -2.30 -8.34
N ILE A 24 -6.29 -2.66 -9.42
CA ILE A 24 -5.32 -1.77 -10.06
C ILE A 24 -6.11 -0.77 -10.90
N THR A 25 -5.94 0.51 -10.62
CA THR A 25 -6.69 1.59 -11.30
C THR A 25 -5.86 2.37 -12.31
N GLY A 26 -4.54 2.23 -12.27
CA GLY A 26 -3.63 2.88 -13.20
C GLY A 26 -2.19 2.78 -12.75
N TYR A 27 -1.35 3.62 -13.36
CA TYR A 27 0.06 3.73 -13.02
C TYR A 27 0.46 5.21 -12.92
N GLU A 28 1.28 5.55 -11.93
CA GLU A 28 1.86 6.88 -11.76
C GLU A 28 3.38 6.76 -11.69
N GLY A 29 4.10 7.42 -12.61
CA GLY A 29 5.56 7.33 -12.66
C GLY A 29 6.11 5.93 -12.94
N GLY A 30 5.29 5.02 -13.48
CA GLY A 30 5.63 3.60 -13.67
C GLY A 30 5.27 2.70 -12.48
N TYR A 31 4.71 3.24 -11.40
CA TYR A 31 4.27 2.50 -10.22
C TYR A 31 2.77 2.22 -10.28
N PRO A 32 2.31 1.00 -9.92
CA PRO A 32 0.90 0.68 -9.91
C PRO A 32 0.15 1.46 -8.82
N ILE A 33 -1.05 1.92 -9.17
CA ILE A 33 -2.01 2.52 -8.25
C ILE A 33 -3.06 1.47 -7.93
N VAL A 34 -3.18 1.13 -6.65
CA VAL A 34 -4.12 0.13 -6.17
C VAL A 34 -5.16 0.80 -5.27
N GLU A 35 -6.42 0.57 -5.60
CA GLU A 35 -7.57 0.92 -4.75
C GLU A 35 -7.95 -0.28 -3.91
N PHE A 36 -7.96 -0.10 -2.59
CA PHE A 36 -8.45 -1.05 -1.62
C PHE A 36 -9.78 -0.55 -1.06
N THR A 37 -10.84 -1.33 -1.25
CA THR A 37 -12.11 -1.12 -0.58
C THR A 37 -12.00 -1.74 0.81
N ILE A 38 -12.03 -0.92 1.86
CA ILE A 38 -11.89 -1.39 3.26
C ILE A 38 -13.29 -1.56 3.85
N LYS A 39 -13.51 -2.70 4.53
CA LYS A 39 -14.77 -2.98 5.23
C LYS A 39 -15.04 -1.94 6.32
N ASP A 40 -16.30 -1.55 6.48
CA ASP A 40 -16.75 -0.56 7.46
C ASP A 40 -16.26 -0.82 8.88
N ALA A 41 -16.24 -2.10 9.31
CA ALA A 41 -15.79 -2.51 10.63
C ALA A 41 -14.30 -2.21 10.91
N ALA A 42 -13.50 -1.98 9.87
CA ALA A 42 -12.08 -1.74 9.98
C ALA A 42 -11.71 -0.25 9.80
N TRP A 43 -12.68 0.64 9.53
CA TRP A 43 -12.41 2.07 9.33
C TRP A 43 -11.82 2.73 10.57
N ASP A 44 -12.26 2.30 11.76
CA ASP A 44 -11.76 2.83 13.04
C ASP A 44 -10.33 2.36 13.38
N LEU A 45 -9.85 1.31 12.71
CA LEU A 45 -8.47 0.80 12.86
C LEU A 45 -7.48 1.60 12.02
N VAL A 46 -7.95 2.28 10.97
CA VAL A 46 -7.10 3.08 10.09
C VAL A 46 -6.48 4.22 10.90
N LYS A 47 -5.14 4.26 10.94
CA LYS A 47 -4.40 5.31 11.65
C LYS A 47 -4.70 6.69 11.07
N ASP A 48 -4.49 7.72 11.90
CA ASP A 48 -4.69 9.12 11.50
C ASP A 48 -3.92 9.49 10.23
N LYS A 49 -4.57 10.27 9.35
CA LYS A 49 -3.94 10.83 8.12
C LYS A 49 -2.62 11.56 8.39
N LYS A 50 -2.46 12.17 9.58
CA LYS A 50 -1.21 12.84 10.01
C LYS A 50 0.00 11.89 10.08
N LYS A 51 -0.22 10.60 10.30
CA LYS A 51 0.83 9.57 10.40
C LYS A 51 1.23 9.01 9.03
N PHE A 52 0.42 9.22 7.99
CA PHE A 52 0.64 8.64 6.65
C PHE A 52 1.99 9.00 6.04
N PRO A 53 2.46 10.27 6.04
CA PRO A 53 3.76 10.59 5.46
C PRO A 53 4.91 9.82 6.12
N ARG A 54 4.82 9.60 7.44
CA ARG A 54 5.81 8.83 8.19
C ARG A 54 5.74 7.34 7.88
N ILE A 55 4.52 6.78 7.75
CA ILE A 55 4.30 5.38 7.40
C ILE A 55 4.86 5.11 6.00
N VAL A 56 4.48 5.92 5.01
CA VAL A 56 4.97 5.82 3.63
C VAL A 56 6.49 5.86 3.62
N ARG A 57 7.11 6.87 4.25
CA ARG A 57 8.57 7.00 4.26
C ARG A 57 9.28 5.82 4.91
N SER A 58 8.73 5.29 6.00
CA SER A 58 9.28 4.11 6.67
C SER A 58 9.16 2.86 5.79
N SER A 59 8.05 2.68 5.08
CA SER A 59 7.85 1.56 4.15
C SER A 59 8.76 1.65 2.93
N GLU A 60 8.98 2.84 2.37
CA GLU A 60 9.95 3.07 1.29
C GLU A 60 11.38 2.66 1.69
N MET A 61 11.83 3.06 2.88
CA MET A 61 13.17 2.73 3.36
C MET A 61 13.33 1.23 3.61
N GLU A 62 12.36 0.60 4.27
CA GLU A 62 12.41 -0.84 4.53
C GLU A 62 12.35 -1.67 3.25
N GLY A 63 11.43 -1.34 2.33
CA GLY A 63 11.36 -1.99 1.03
C GLY A 63 12.64 -1.77 0.22
N GLY A 64 13.22 -0.58 0.30
CA GLY A 64 14.47 -0.25 -0.38
C GLY A 64 15.66 -1.05 0.15
N ILE A 65 15.77 -1.21 1.47
CA ILE A 65 16.80 -2.05 2.10
C ILE A 65 16.66 -3.51 1.64
N GLU A 66 15.43 -4.04 1.62
CA GLU A 66 15.15 -5.43 1.23
C GLU A 66 15.57 -5.73 -0.21
N VAL A 67 15.31 -4.82 -1.14
CA VAL A 67 15.66 -5.00 -2.56
C VAL A 67 17.05 -4.45 -2.92
N GLY A 68 17.84 -4.04 -1.92
CA GLY A 68 19.23 -3.59 -2.11
C GLY A 68 19.39 -2.18 -2.71
N VAL A 69 18.31 -1.41 -2.82
CA VAL A 69 18.32 -0.03 -3.38
C VAL A 69 18.21 1.06 -2.31
N SER A 70 18.08 0.68 -1.04
CA SER A 70 18.06 1.55 0.15
C SER A 70 17.22 2.82 -0.03
N THR A 71 17.84 3.98 -0.23
CA THR A 71 17.16 5.29 -0.28
C THR A 71 16.57 5.64 -1.64
N CYS A 72 16.76 4.81 -2.68
CA CYS A 72 16.27 5.07 -4.03
C CYS A 72 14.74 5.13 -4.15
N PHE A 73 14.00 4.53 -3.22
CA PHE A 73 12.54 4.65 -3.16
C PHE A 73 12.06 5.97 -2.55
N TYR A 74 12.84 7.05 -2.61
CA TYR A 74 12.39 8.34 -2.07
C TYR A 74 11.25 8.93 -2.91
N LYS A 75 10.09 9.15 -2.28
CA LYS A 75 8.88 9.70 -2.92
C LYS A 75 8.37 8.83 -4.08
N THR A 76 8.52 7.51 -3.95
CA THR A 76 8.01 6.56 -4.94
C THR A 76 6.67 5.96 -4.54
N ALA A 77 6.18 6.27 -3.34
CA ALA A 77 4.88 5.82 -2.88
C ALA A 77 3.99 6.98 -2.40
N SER A 78 2.68 6.81 -2.57
CA SER A 78 1.66 7.73 -2.07
C SER A 78 0.53 6.95 -1.39
N LEU A 79 -0.11 7.59 -0.41
CA LEU A 79 -1.19 7.00 0.37
C LEU A 79 -2.29 8.04 0.56
N GLU A 80 -3.48 7.73 0.08
CA GLU A 80 -4.68 8.52 0.28
C GLU A 80 -5.79 7.67 0.88
N TRP A 81 -6.48 8.22 1.87
CA TRP A 81 -7.62 7.58 2.53
C TRP A 81 -8.86 8.43 2.36
N ASN A 82 -9.81 7.96 1.57
CA ASN A 82 -11.13 8.55 1.38
C ASN A 82 -12.16 7.44 1.56
N PRO A 83 -12.71 7.24 2.77
CA PRO A 83 -13.62 6.14 3.07
C PRO A 83 -14.73 6.02 2.01
N PRO A 84 -15.02 4.80 1.49
CA PRO A 84 -14.50 3.48 1.87
C PRO A 84 -13.17 3.07 1.21
N VAL A 85 -12.58 3.94 0.39
CA VAL A 85 -11.47 3.60 -0.52
C VAL A 85 -10.13 4.10 0.00
N MET A 86 -9.15 3.20 0.07
CA MET A 86 -7.74 3.51 0.28
C MET A 86 -6.97 3.38 -1.03
N ARG A 87 -6.36 4.47 -1.46
CA ARG A 87 -5.52 4.51 -2.67
C ARG A 87 -4.07 4.48 -2.27
N ILE A 88 -3.33 3.51 -2.79
CA ILE A 88 -1.89 3.38 -2.57
C ILE A 88 -1.19 3.27 -3.90
N CYS A 89 -0.20 4.14 -4.13
CA CYS A 89 0.72 4.03 -5.25
C CYS A 89 2.07 3.54 -4.73
N GLY A 90 2.72 2.64 -5.46
CA GLY A 90 4.09 2.22 -5.16
C GLY A 90 4.41 0.80 -5.60
N TYR A 91 5.62 0.34 -5.27
CA TYR A 91 6.00 -1.06 -5.47
C TYR A 91 5.15 -2.01 -4.61
N PRO A 92 4.85 -3.23 -5.07
CA PRO A 92 4.09 -4.22 -4.31
C PRO A 92 4.62 -4.43 -2.88
N GLU A 93 5.94 -4.49 -2.71
CA GLU A 93 6.60 -4.65 -1.41
C GLU A 93 6.34 -3.45 -0.48
N VAL A 94 6.36 -2.23 -1.04
CA VAL A 94 6.11 -1.00 -0.29
C VAL A 94 4.64 -0.90 0.07
N ILE A 95 3.73 -1.24 -0.86
CA ILE A 95 2.28 -1.27 -0.63
C ILE A 95 1.94 -2.24 0.51
N ASN A 96 2.48 -3.45 0.48
CA ASN A 96 2.24 -4.45 1.53
C ASN A 96 2.69 -3.95 2.92
N ARG A 97 3.83 -3.26 2.98
CA ARG A 97 4.32 -2.64 4.23
C ARG A 97 3.46 -1.47 4.69
N ILE A 98 2.96 -0.66 3.75
CA ILE A 98 2.02 0.42 4.07
C ILE A 98 0.74 -0.18 4.67
N LEU A 99 0.15 -1.20 4.04
CA LEU A 99 -1.05 -1.88 4.53
C LEU A 99 -0.87 -2.40 5.97
N ASN A 100 0.23 -3.09 6.25
CA ASN A 100 0.55 -3.60 7.59
C ASN A 100 0.77 -2.51 8.66
N LYS A 101 1.09 -1.28 8.25
CA LYS A 101 1.37 -0.16 9.15
C LYS A 101 0.24 0.84 9.26
N VAL A 102 -0.68 0.89 8.29
CA VAL A 102 -1.83 1.79 8.28
C VAL A 102 -2.94 1.25 9.17
N MET A 103 -3.14 -0.07 9.16
CA MET A 103 -3.90 -0.79 10.17
C MET A 103 -3.10 -0.87 11.48
#